data_AF-A0A3B1DWC9-F1
#
_entry.id   AF-A0A3B1DWC9-F1
#
_cell.length_a   1.000
_cell.length_b   1.000
_cell.length_c   1.000
_cell.angle_alpha   90.00
_cell.angle_beta   90.00
_cell.angle_gamma   90.00
#
_symmetry.space_group_name_H-M   'P 1'
#
loop_
_entity.id
_entity.type
_entity.pdbx_description
1 polymer ?
#
loop_
_entity_poly.entity_id
_entity_poly.type
_entity_poly.pdbx_seq_one_letter_code
_entity_poly.pdbx_strand_id
1 'polypeptide(L)'
;MTWVPLSLLAGLSLAVHSLAMAKLTKNGFDLGRINLNVFFLVFIFVGLQQILSGNGYKLPNSQLIYVFIAAVGAFAIIHFSLMAIAIAPNPGYVSGLTSLSVVVVAIASIFLFDAHFSVSKFLGIALCLLGIYLIGR
;
A
#
# COMPACT_ATOMS: atom_id res chain seq x y z
N MET A 1 -10.83 -5.69 18.20
CA MET A 1 -11.06 -6.06 16.78
C MET A 1 -9.89 -6.92 16.32
N THR A 2 -10.13 -7.96 15.52
CA THR A 2 -9.02 -8.71 14.90
C THR A 2 -8.47 -7.93 13.71
N TRP A 3 -7.25 -8.24 13.25
CA TRP A 3 -6.60 -7.55 12.13
C TRP A 3 -7.25 -7.84 10.78
N VAL A 4 -8.06 -8.92 10.68
CA VAL A 4 -8.66 -9.38 9.42
C VAL A 4 -9.73 -8.40 8.88
N PRO A 5 -10.78 -8.01 9.64
CA PRO A 5 -11.75 -7.02 9.13
C PRO A 5 -11.12 -5.66 8.79
N LEU A 6 -10.12 -5.22 9.56
CA LEU A 6 -9.38 -3.98 9.27
C LEU A 6 -8.63 -4.07 7.93
N SER A 7 -8.05 -5.23 7.62
CA SER A 7 -7.38 -5.48 6.34
C SER A 7 -8.34 -5.48 5.16
N LEU A 8 -9.56 -6.01 5.34
CA LEU A 8 -10.61 -5.97 4.32
C LEU A 8 -11.07 -4.53 4.05
N LEU A 9 -11.29 -3.74 5.10
CA LEU A 9 -11.62 -2.32 4.97
C LEU A 9 -10.49 -1.55 4.27
N ALA A 10 -9.23 -1.82 4.62
CA ALA A 10 -8.08 -1.23 3.94
C ALA A 10 -8.05 -1.58 2.44
N GLY A 11 -8.37 -2.83 2.07
CA GLY A 11 -8.49 -3.25 0.67
C GLY A 11 -9.58 -2.49 -0.09
N LEU A 12 -10.75 -2.29 0.53
CA LEU A 12 -11.83 -1.50 -0.07
C LEU A 12 -11.42 -0.02 -0.23
N SER A 13 -10.80 0.57 0.79
CA SER A 13 -10.27 1.94 0.71
C SER A 13 -9.21 2.09 -0.39
N LEU A 14 -8.34 1.08 -0.57
CA LEU A 14 -7.35 1.06 -1.65
C LEU A 14 -8.01 1.02 -3.03
N ALA A 15 -9.11 0.27 -3.19
CA ALA A 15 -9.87 0.24 -4.43
C ALA A 15 -10.49 1.62 -4.75
N VAL A 16 -11.12 2.27 -3.76
CA VAL A 16 -11.67 3.63 -3.91
C VAL A 16 -10.57 4.62 -4.30
N HIS A 17 -9.43 4.58 -3.60
CA HIS A 17 -8.26 5.40 -3.92
C HIS A 17 -7.79 5.16 -5.36
N SER A 18 -7.58 3.90 -5.76
CA SER A 18 -7.06 3.56 -7.10
C SER A 18 -8.00 4.02 -8.22
N LEU A 19 -9.32 3.90 -8.03
CA LEU A 19 -10.32 4.38 -8.99
C LEU A 19 -10.33 5.91 -9.08
N ALA A 20 -10.21 6.62 -7.94
CA ALA A 20 -10.12 8.07 -7.93
C ALA A 20 -8.84 8.58 -8.62
N MET A 21 -7.69 7.95 -8.36
CA MET A 21 -6.42 8.27 -9.02
C MET A 21 -6.49 8.02 -10.53
N ALA A 22 -7.09 6.91 -10.95
CA ALA A 22 -7.34 6.62 -12.36
C ALA A 22 -8.25 7.67 -13.02
N LYS A 23 -9.27 8.16 -12.30
CA LYS A 23 -10.15 9.21 -12.82
C LYS A 23 -9.42 10.55 -12.97
N LEU A 24 -8.61 10.94 -11.98
CA LEU A 24 -7.82 12.18 -12.03
C LEU A 24 -6.80 12.17 -13.17
N THR A 25 -6.06 11.07 -13.33
CA THR A 25 -5.08 10.92 -14.43
C THR A 25 -5.77 10.94 -15.80
N LYS A 26 -6.88 10.21 -15.98
CA LYS A 26 -7.67 10.24 -17.23
C LYS A 26 -8.29 11.59 -17.56
N ASN A 27 -8.50 12.44 -16.55
CA ASN A 27 -8.95 13.82 -16.74
C ASN A 27 -7.78 14.78 -17.10
N GLY A 28 -6.57 14.28 -17.32
CA GLY A 28 -5.42 15.07 -17.76
C GLY A 28 -4.68 15.81 -16.65
N PHE A 29 -4.92 15.49 -15.38
CA PHE A 29 -4.15 16.06 -14.29
C PHE A 29 -2.74 15.48 -14.25
N ASP A 30 -1.75 16.36 -14.08
CA ASP A 30 -0.36 15.98 -13.89
C ASP A 30 -0.15 15.13 -12.62
N LEU A 31 0.70 14.11 -12.71
CA LEU A 31 0.95 13.15 -11.63
C LEU A 31 1.52 13.82 -10.38
N GLY A 32 2.41 14.81 -10.56
CA GLY A 32 2.99 15.57 -9.46
C GLY A 32 1.92 16.34 -8.69
N ARG A 33 1.00 17.00 -9.41
CA ARG A 33 -0.13 17.72 -8.79
C ARG A 33 -1.07 16.78 -8.05
N ILE A 34 -1.41 15.63 -8.63
CA ILE A 34 -2.28 14.64 -7.97
C ILE A 34 -1.63 14.19 -6.66
N ASN A 35 -0.36 13.76 -6.70
CA ASN A 35 0.35 13.28 -5.52
C ASN A 35 0.43 14.37 -4.44
N LEU A 36 0.85 15.59 -4.80
CA LEU A 36 0.98 16.67 -3.81
C LEU A 36 -0.32 16.92 -3.06
N ASN A 37 -1.45 17.03 -3.77
CA ASN A 37 -2.75 17.34 -3.15
C ASN A 37 -3.29 16.17 -2.32
N VAL A 38 -3.20 14.94 -2.83
CA VAL A 38 -3.69 13.75 -2.12
C VAL A 38 -2.89 13.52 -0.84
N PHE A 39 -1.56 13.55 -0.90
CA PHE A 39 -0.73 13.30 0.28
C PHE A 39 -0.74 14.45 1.28
N PHE A 40 -0.97 15.69 0.83
CA PHE A 40 -1.25 16.80 1.73
C PHE A 40 -2.53 16.57 2.55
N LEU A 41 -3.62 16.12 1.92
CA LEU A 41 -4.86 15.79 2.62
C LEU A 41 -4.68 14.59 3.57
N VAL A 42 -3.94 13.56 3.16
CA VAL A 42 -3.59 12.42 4.03
C VAL A 42 -2.81 12.91 5.26
N PHE A 43 -1.82 13.79 5.08
CA PHE A 43 -1.08 14.39 6.19
C PHE A 43 -2.01 15.11 7.17
N ILE A 44 -2.97 15.90 6.68
CA ILE A 44 -3.97 16.57 7.52
C ILE A 44 -4.80 15.54 8.29
N PHE A 45 -5.35 14.51 7.63
CA PHE A 45 -6.20 13.51 8.29
C PHE A 45 -5.47 12.72 9.36
N VAL A 46 -4.23 12.29 9.09
CA VAL A 46 -3.41 11.57 10.07
C VAL A 46 -2.98 12.49 11.22
N GLY A 47 -2.63 13.75 10.92
CA GLY A 47 -2.31 14.75 11.94
C GLY A 47 -3.49 15.03 12.88
N LEU A 48 -4.70 15.21 12.33
CA LEU A 48 -5.93 15.36 13.11
C LEU A 48 -6.21 14.12 13.94
N GLN A 49 -6.07 12.92 13.37
CA GLN A 49 -6.24 11.68 14.12
C GLN A 49 -5.28 11.61 15.31
N GLN A 50 -4.02 11.99 15.14
CA GLN A 50 -3.04 11.99 16.23
C GLN A 50 -3.40 12.99 17.33
N ILE A 51 -3.77 14.23 16.97
CA ILE A 51 -4.17 15.27 17.92
C ILE A 51 -5.39 14.81 18.72
N LEU A 52 -6.42 14.30 18.03
CA LEU A 52 -7.66 13.84 18.64
C LEU A 52 -7.47 12.59 19.52
N SER A 53 -6.44 11.78 19.24
CA SER A 53 -6.14 10.62 20.07
C SER A 53 -5.62 10.98 21.46
N GLY A 54 -5.20 12.23 21.68
CA GLY A 54 -4.60 12.68 22.94
C GLY A 54 -3.26 12.02 23.28
N ASN A 55 -2.76 11.12 22.41
CA ASN A 55 -1.47 10.48 22.59
C ASN A 55 -0.36 11.47 22.26
N GLY A 56 0.51 11.74 23.23
CA GLY A 56 1.74 12.50 22.97
C GLY A 56 2.60 11.79 21.92
N TYR A 57 3.27 12.56 21.06
CA TYR A 57 4.23 12.00 20.12
C TYR A 57 5.51 11.61 20.86
N LYS A 58 5.83 10.31 20.86
CA LYS A 58 7.07 9.77 21.42
C LYS A 58 7.67 8.78 20.43
N LEU A 59 8.57 9.26 19.57
CA LEU A 59 9.37 8.40 18.71
C LEU A 59 10.83 8.46 19.15
N PRO A 60 11.41 7.34 19.64
CA PRO A 60 12.83 7.30 19.98
C PRO A 60 13.70 7.54 18.74
N ASN A 61 14.82 8.27 18.90
CA ASN A 61 15.74 8.55 17.79
C ASN A 61 16.27 7.28 17.12
N SER A 62 16.41 6.18 17.86
CA SER A 62 16.81 4.87 17.33
C SER A 62 15.83 4.28 16.32
N GLN A 63 14.57 4.72 16.32
CA GLN A 63 13.53 4.25 15.40
C GLN A 63 13.41 5.13 14.14
N LEU A 64 14.10 6.28 14.09
CA LEU A 64 14.03 7.20 12.94
C LEU A 64 14.51 6.56 11.64
N ILE A 65 15.43 5.59 11.71
CA ILE A 65 15.89 4.87 10.52
C ILE A 65 14.76 4.08 9.85
N TYR A 66 13.89 3.44 10.63
CA TYR A 66 12.75 2.71 10.08
C TYR A 66 11.69 3.65 9.53
N VAL A 67 11.50 4.81 10.14
CA VAL A 67 10.64 5.87 9.59
C VAL A 67 11.18 6.36 8.25
N PHE A 68 12.50 6.57 8.15
CA PHE A 68 13.13 6.97 6.89
C PHE A 68 12.96 5.91 5.80
N ILE A 69 13.23 4.64 6.10
CA ILE A 69 13.03 3.52 5.17
C ILE A 69 11.55 3.44 4.73
N ALA A 70 10.62 3.55 5.67
CA ALA A 70 9.19 3.55 5.38
C ALA A 70 8.78 4.74 4.50
N ALA A 71 9.34 5.93 4.73
CA ALA A 71 9.06 7.11 3.93
C ALA A 71 9.57 6.97 2.48
N VAL A 72 10.79 6.43 2.30
CA VAL A 72 11.34 6.12 0.96
C VAL A 72 10.47 5.08 0.25
N GLY A 73 10.08 4.01 0.95
CA GLY A 73 9.19 2.98 0.42
C GLY A 73 7.82 3.54 0.03
N ALA A 74 7.22 4.37 0.90
CA ALA A 74 5.96 5.03 0.62
C ALA A 74 6.05 5.92 -0.62
N PHE A 75 7.08 6.77 -0.72
CA PHE A 75 7.30 7.59 -1.91
C PHE A 75 7.41 6.77 -3.19
N ALA A 76 8.19 5.67 -3.17
CA ALA A 76 8.33 4.80 -4.33
C ALA A 76 7.00 4.14 -4.73
N ILE A 77 6.25 3.58 -3.77
CA ILE A 77 4.94 2.98 -4.01
C ILE A 77 4.01 4.01 -4.65
N ILE A 78 3.92 5.22 -4.09
CA ILE A 78 3.05 6.30 -4.55
C ILE A 78 3.40 6.70 -5.99
N HIS A 79 4.68 6.96 -6.24
CA HIS A 79 5.13 7.46 -7.53
C HIS A 79 4.92 6.41 -8.63
N PHE A 80 5.42 5.19 -8.43
CA PHE A 80 5.35 4.13 -9.45
C PHE A 80 3.94 3.57 -9.63
N SER A 81 3.13 3.47 -8.55
CA SER A 81 1.75 3.01 -8.69
C SER A 81 0.90 4.02 -9.47
N LEU A 82 1.10 5.32 -9.27
CA LEU A 82 0.36 6.33 -10.03
C LEU A 82 0.76 6.34 -11.51
N MET A 83 2.06 6.20 -11.81
CA MET A 83 2.53 6.02 -13.19
C MET A 83 1.91 4.79 -13.83
N ALA A 84 1.89 3.66 -13.13
CA ALA A 84 1.29 2.43 -13.63
C ALA A 84 -0.22 2.57 -13.84
N ILE A 85 -0.95 3.20 -12.90
CA ILE A 85 -2.40 3.47 -13.01
C ILE A 85 -2.71 4.35 -14.23
N ALA A 86 -1.86 5.34 -14.51
CA ALA A 86 -2.07 6.26 -15.63
C ALA A 86 -2.01 5.56 -17.00
N ILE A 87 -1.17 4.53 -17.13
CA ILE A 87 -0.97 3.81 -18.40
C ILE A 87 -1.76 2.50 -18.50
N ALA A 88 -2.21 1.93 -17.38
CA ALA A 88 -2.92 0.66 -17.39
C ALA A 88 -4.34 0.79 -17.98
N PRO A 89 -4.81 -0.20 -18.76
CA PRO A 89 -6.18 -0.21 -19.28
C PRO A 89 -7.21 -0.28 -18.15
N ASN A 90 -6.87 -0.97 -17.06
CA ASN A 90 -7.67 -1.11 -15.85
C ASN A 90 -6.78 -0.91 -14.61
N PRO A 91 -7.09 0.03 -13.69
CA PRO A 91 -6.30 0.23 -12.47
C PRO A 91 -6.28 -0.99 -11.55
N GLY A 92 -7.28 -1.88 -11.64
CA GLY A 92 -7.30 -3.13 -10.91
C GLY A 92 -6.15 -4.07 -11.26
N TYR A 93 -5.60 -3.99 -12.48
CA TYR A 93 -4.43 -4.79 -12.88
C TYR A 93 -3.18 -4.34 -12.13
N VAL A 94 -3.04 -3.02 -11.92
CA VAL A 94 -1.96 -2.45 -11.11
C VAL A 94 -2.09 -2.91 -9.66
N SER A 95 -3.29 -2.81 -9.06
CA SER A 95 -3.53 -3.30 -7.69
C SER A 95 -3.27 -4.81 -7.55
N GLY A 96 -3.63 -5.60 -8.56
CA GLY A 96 -3.34 -7.04 -8.60
C GLY A 96 -1.83 -7.30 -8.60
N LEU A 97 -1.09 -6.68 -9.50
CA LEU A 97 0.37 -6.84 -9.58
C LEU A 97 1.09 -6.32 -8.34
N THR A 98 0.69 -5.20 -7.75
CA THR A 98 1.31 -4.68 -6.52
C THR A 98 1.05 -5.58 -5.31
N SER A 99 -0.01 -6.40 -5.33
CA SER A 99 -0.28 -7.41 -4.29
C SER A 99 0.76 -8.54 -4.27
N LEU A 100 1.61 -8.68 -5.30
CA LEU A 100 2.77 -9.58 -5.25
C LEU A 100 3.77 -9.22 -4.15
N SER A 101 3.74 -7.98 -3.67
CA SER A 101 4.53 -7.56 -2.50
C SER A 101 4.24 -8.41 -1.26
N VAL A 102 3.04 -9.00 -1.13
CA VAL A 102 2.68 -9.95 -0.06
C VAL A 102 3.64 -11.15 -0.04
N VAL A 103 4.07 -11.64 -1.21
CA VAL A 103 4.99 -12.78 -1.29
C VAL A 103 6.37 -12.40 -0.76
N VAL A 104 6.86 -11.23 -1.18
CA VAL A 104 8.15 -10.69 -0.72
C VAL A 104 8.12 -10.45 0.78
N VAL A 105 7.06 -9.81 1.29
CA VAL A 105 6.88 -9.55 2.72
C VAL A 105 6.78 -10.86 3.51
N ALA A 106 6.02 -11.85 3.01
CA ALA A 106 5.87 -13.14 3.66
C ALA A 106 7.20 -13.87 3.81
N ILE A 107 8.00 -13.92 2.74
CA ILE A 107 9.34 -14.55 2.77
C ILE A 107 10.28 -13.75 3.68
N ALA A 108 10.33 -12.42 3.54
CA ALA A 108 11.18 -11.57 4.37
C ALA A 108 10.83 -11.68 5.86
N SER A 109 9.55 -11.87 6.20
CA SER A 109 9.10 -12.01 7.59
C SER A 109 9.64 -13.26 8.28
N ILE A 110 10.03 -14.30 7.54
CA ILE A 110 10.70 -15.48 8.10
C ILE A 110 12.04 -15.07 8.72
N PHE A 111 12.79 -14.22 8.03
CA PHE A 111 14.13 -13.81 8.44
C PHE A 111 14.13 -12.59 9.37
N LEU A 112 13.16 -11.69 9.23
CA LEU A 112 13.11 -10.44 9.98
C LEU A 112 12.32 -10.55 11.29
N PHE A 113 11.34 -11.47 11.37
CA PHE A 113 10.41 -11.56 12.48
C PHE A 113 10.22 -12.99 13.01
N ASP A 114 11.11 -13.92 12.62
CA ASP A 114 11.05 -15.34 13.01
C ASP A 114 9.68 -15.99 12.75
N ALA A 115 9.01 -15.58 11.66
CA ALA A 115 7.66 -16.04 11.37
C ALA A 115 7.63 -17.52 10.97
N HIS A 116 6.75 -18.31 11.59
CA HIS A 116 6.53 -19.71 11.21
C HIS A 116 5.59 -19.86 10.00
N PHE A 117 6.08 -20.56 8.98
CA PHE A 117 5.35 -20.87 7.75
C PHE A 117 4.96 -22.35 7.69
N SER A 118 3.65 -22.60 7.56
CA SER A 118 3.12 -23.92 7.23
C SER A 118 3.01 -24.09 5.72
N VAL A 119 2.96 -25.35 5.27
CA VAL A 119 2.73 -25.70 3.85
C VAL A 119 1.43 -25.05 3.32
N SER A 120 0.40 -24.94 4.15
CA SER A 120 -0.85 -24.27 3.79
C SER A 120 -0.69 -22.78 3.48
N LYS A 121 0.17 -22.06 4.21
CA LYS A 121 0.46 -20.64 3.92
C LYS A 121 1.22 -20.49 2.61
N PHE A 122 2.14 -21.40 2.32
CA PHE A 122 2.88 -21.41 1.06
C PHE A 122 1.96 -21.67 -0.14
N LEU A 123 1.02 -22.61 0.00
CA LEU A 123 0.00 -22.87 -1.02
C LEU A 123 -0.88 -21.63 -1.27
N GLY A 124 -1.28 -20.93 -0.21
CA GLY A 124 -2.04 -19.68 -0.31
C GLY A 124 -1.28 -18.61 -1.12
N ILE A 125 0.01 -18.46 -0.85
CA ILE A 125 0.89 -17.56 -1.61
C ILE A 125 0.93 -17.95 -3.09
N ALA A 126 1.13 -19.24 -3.40
CA ALA A 126 1.16 -19.73 -4.78
C ALA A 126 -0.15 -19.48 -5.54
N LEU A 127 -1.30 -19.66 -4.88
CA LEU A 127 -2.60 -19.37 -5.46
C LEU A 127 -2.80 -17.87 -5.72
N CYS A 128 -2.34 -17.00 -4.81
CA CYS A 128 -2.36 -15.56 -5.04
C CYS A 128 -1.50 -15.16 -6.25
N LEU A 129 -0.29 -15.72 -6.38
CA LEU A 129 0.59 -15.50 -7.53
C LEU A 129 -0.11 -15.90 -8.85
N LEU A 130 -0.74 -17.07 -8.87
CA LEU A 130 -1.46 -17.58 -10.03
C LEU A 130 -2.63 -16.67 -10.41
N GLY A 131 -3.45 -16.26 -9.43
CA GLY A 131 -4.58 -15.35 -9.68
C GLY A 131 -4.13 -14.00 -10.25
N ILE A 132 -3.05 -13.43 -9.70
CA ILE A 132 -2.48 -12.17 -10.20
C ILE A 132 -1.94 -12.33 -11.63
N TYR A 133 -1.23 -13.42 -11.91
CA TYR A 133 -0.71 -13.73 -13.26
C TYR A 133 -1.83 -13.80 -14.30
N LEU A 134 -2.96 -14.44 -13.95
CA LEU A 134 -4.12 -14.55 -14.83
C LEU A 134 -4.81 -13.21 -15.08
N ILE A 135 -4.83 -12.30 -14.09
CA ILE A 135 -5.41 -10.96 -14.23
C ILE A 135 -4.53 -10.02 -15.06
N GLY A 136 -3.19 -10.17 -14.96
CA GLY A 136 -2.23 -9.27 -15.59
C GLY A 136 -1.93 -9.54 -17.07
N ARG A 137 -2.50 -10.60 -17.65
CA ARG A 137 -2.30 -11.01 -19.06
C ARG A 137 -3.47 -10.57 -19.92
#